data_AF-A0AAU6WLT6-F1
#
_entry.id   AF-A0AAU6WLT6-F1
#
_cell.length_a   1.000
_cell.length_b   1.000
_cell.length_c   1.000
_cell.angle_alpha   90.00
_cell.angle_beta   90.00
_cell.angle_gamma   90.00
#
_symmetry.space_group_name_H-M   'P 1'
#
loop_
_entity.id
_entity.type
_entity.pdbx_description
1 polymer ?
#
loop_
_entity_poly.entity_id
_entity_poly.type
_entity_poly.pdbx_seq_one_letter_code
_entity_poly.pdbx_strand_id
1 'polypeptide(L)'
;MRISILIILIAFMNSCNKENYTTEKKKGNTLQKIMYEHGKITNSKTYKSGILNAEFIYDNSGVIIKMYQYYSNGKIQSYSYLIKKPNHYVTKIYHKNKQIASEGEGDYFKDKNLYLRRGTWIFYNNTGVPYSIYTFGHDEKNEYIQDEVIFDTVKNKIIKEARYDPAVLYKK
;
A
#
# COMPACT_ATOMS: atom_id res chain seq x y z
N MET A 1 -9.46 7.26 66.80
CA MET A 1 -10.61 7.31 65.87
C MET A 1 -10.40 8.44 64.88
N ARG A 2 -10.11 8.13 63.61
CA ARG A 2 -10.21 8.94 62.38
C ARG A 2 -9.29 8.30 61.32
N ILE A 3 -9.62 7.06 60.96
CA ILE A 3 -9.20 6.45 59.70
C ILE A 3 -10.37 6.75 58.77
N SER A 4 -10.32 7.85 58.04
CA SER A 4 -11.28 8.18 57.00
C SER A 4 -10.73 9.38 56.23
N ILE A 5 -10.87 9.35 54.91
CA ILE A 5 -10.42 10.36 53.94
C ILE A 5 -8.96 10.16 53.48
N LEU A 6 -8.62 8.98 52.95
CA LEU A 6 -7.65 8.89 51.84
C LEU A 6 -7.77 7.61 50.99
N ILE A 7 -8.98 7.11 50.77
CA ILE A 7 -9.23 5.97 49.84
C ILE A 7 -10.07 6.41 48.61
N ILE A 8 -10.44 7.69 48.52
CA ILE A 8 -11.33 8.20 47.45
C ILE A 8 -10.56 8.70 46.21
N LEU A 9 -9.22 8.83 46.27
CA LEU A 9 -8.43 9.32 45.14
C LEU A 9 -7.82 8.25 44.22
N ILE A 10 -8.00 6.96 44.52
CA ILE A 10 -7.52 5.87 43.64
C ILE A 10 -8.56 5.51 42.55
N ALA A 11 -9.79 6.03 42.63
CA ALA A 11 -10.88 5.66 41.74
C ALA A 11 -10.95 6.42 40.40
N PHE A 12 -10.13 7.47 40.17
CA PHE A 12 -10.19 8.29 38.95
C PHE A 12 -9.07 8.02 37.92
N MET A 13 -8.20 7.03 38.16
CA MET A 13 -7.21 6.59 37.15
C MET A 13 -7.63 5.34 36.38
N ASN A 14 -8.93 5.01 36.37
CA ASN A 14 -9.48 4.21 35.29
C ASN A 14 -9.52 5.07 34.02
N SER A 15 -8.33 5.31 33.45
CA SER A 15 -8.17 5.69 32.06
C SER A 15 -9.03 4.74 31.27
N CYS A 16 -10.17 5.24 30.81
CA CYS A 16 -11.12 4.51 30.00
C CYS A 16 -10.43 4.29 28.64
N ASN A 17 -9.48 3.35 28.61
CA ASN A 17 -8.85 2.88 27.40
C ASN A 17 -9.96 2.15 26.65
N LYS A 18 -10.67 2.88 25.78
CA LYS A 18 -11.68 2.31 24.90
C LYS A 18 -11.05 1.12 24.18
N GLU A 19 -11.62 -0.06 24.42
CA GLU A 19 -11.12 -1.33 23.88
C GLU A 19 -11.02 -1.26 22.36
N ASN A 20 -12.05 -0.71 21.71
CA ASN A 20 -12.08 -0.43 20.28
C ASN A 20 -12.57 1.00 20.04
N TYR A 21 -11.87 1.75 19.19
CA TYR A 21 -12.30 3.10 18.81
C TYR A 21 -11.80 3.50 17.41
N THR A 22 -12.42 4.53 16.84
CA THR A 22 -12.03 5.10 15.54
C THR A 22 -11.75 6.59 15.70
N THR A 23 -10.67 7.07 15.08
CA THR A 23 -10.38 8.49 14.93
C THR A 23 -10.54 8.90 13.47
N GLU A 24 -10.86 10.18 13.23
CA GLU A 24 -11.07 10.71 11.90
C GLU A 24 -10.17 11.93 11.65
N LYS A 25 -9.57 11.99 10.46
CA LYS A 25 -8.77 13.13 9.97
C LYS A 25 -9.32 13.61 8.64
N LYS A 26 -9.73 14.87 8.56
CA LYS A 26 -10.30 15.47 7.34
C LYS A 26 -9.34 16.53 6.78
N LYS A 27 -9.08 16.47 5.46
CA LYS A 27 -8.33 17.48 4.71
C LYS A 27 -8.95 17.65 3.33
N GLY A 28 -9.56 18.81 3.08
CA GLY A 28 -10.31 19.05 1.85
C GLY A 28 -11.43 18.01 1.66
N ASN A 29 -11.46 17.37 0.50
CA ASN A 29 -12.39 16.28 0.18
C ASN A 29 -11.92 14.90 0.66
N THR A 30 -10.82 14.81 1.41
CA THR A 30 -10.28 13.54 1.91
C THR A 30 -10.64 13.35 3.38
N LEU A 31 -11.15 12.18 3.72
CA LEU A 31 -11.45 11.72 5.09
C LEU A 31 -10.68 10.42 5.35
N GLN A 32 -9.82 10.41 6.34
CA GLN A 32 -9.15 9.20 6.82
C GLN A 32 -9.79 8.76 8.14
N LYS A 33 -10.22 7.51 8.21
CA LYS A 33 -10.67 6.84 9.43
C LYS A 33 -9.57 5.88 9.89
N ILE A 34 -9.13 5.98 11.15
CA ILE A 34 -8.10 5.14 11.74
C ILE A 34 -8.73 4.34 12.87
N MET A 35 -8.70 3.02 12.76
CA MET A 35 -9.32 2.09 13.70
C MET A 35 -8.26 1.55 14.65
N TYR A 36 -8.61 1.52 15.94
CA TYR A 36 -7.75 1.10 17.02
C TYR A 36 -8.41 -0.03 17.81
N GLU A 37 -7.58 -0.97 18.23
CA GLU A 37 -7.91 -2.05 19.18
C GLU A 37 -6.82 -2.05 20.26
N HIS A 38 -7.23 -1.95 21.53
CA HIS A 38 -6.33 -1.86 22.68
C HIS A 38 -5.23 -0.78 22.51
N GLY A 39 -5.60 0.36 21.92
CA GLY A 39 -4.67 1.47 21.65
C GLY A 39 -3.72 1.25 20.46
N LYS A 40 -3.76 0.10 19.79
CA LYS A 40 -2.95 -0.22 18.60
C LYS A 40 -3.75 0.00 17.34
N ILE A 41 -3.13 0.56 16.30
CA ILE A 41 -3.77 0.70 14.98
C ILE A 41 -3.91 -0.68 14.36
N THR A 42 -5.11 -1.03 13.93
CA THR A 42 -5.39 -2.29 13.21
C THR A 42 -5.72 -2.04 11.75
N ASN A 43 -6.37 -0.91 11.45
CA ASN A 43 -6.80 -0.56 10.10
C ASN A 43 -6.83 0.97 9.91
N SER A 44 -6.60 1.43 8.69
CA SER A 44 -6.93 2.80 8.28
C SER A 44 -7.57 2.83 6.90
N LYS A 45 -8.72 3.48 6.78
CA LYS A 45 -9.45 3.68 5.52
C LYS A 45 -9.43 5.14 5.11
N THR A 46 -9.06 5.41 3.86
CA THR A 46 -9.08 6.75 3.28
C THR A 46 -10.19 6.84 2.25
N TYR A 47 -11.05 7.84 2.40
CA TYR A 47 -12.13 8.19 1.51
C TYR A 47 -11.82 9.50 0.80
N LYS A 48 -12.05 9.57 -0.51
CA LYS A 48 -11.92 10.79 -1.32
C LYS A 48 -13.29 11.12 -1.93
N SER A 49 -13.81 12.30 -1.62
CA SER A 49 -15.18 12.71 -1.97
C SER A 49 -16.24 11.67 -1.57
N GLY A 50 -16.08 11.07 -0.38
CA GLY A 50 -16.99 10.05 0.16
C GLY A 50 -16.79 8.64 -0.39
N ILE A 51 -15.94 8.44 -1.40
CA ILE A 51 -15.67 7.13 -2.01
C ILE A 51 -14.43 6.51 -1.38
N LEU A 52 -14.51 5.24 -0.96
CA LEU A 52 -13.35 4.50 -0.44
C LEU A 52 -12.25 4.46 -1.51
N ASN A 53 -11.07 4.98 -1.16
CA ASN A 53 -9.94 5.10 -2.08
C ASN A 53 -8.77 4.19 -1.69
N ALA A 54 -8.50 4.05 -0.39
CA ALA A 54 -7.42 3.19 0.10
C ALA A 54 -7.75 2.57 1.47
N GLU A 55 -7.17 1.42 1.75
CA GLU A 55 -7.25 0.73 3.03
C GLU A 55 -5.91 0.09 3.37
N PHE A 56 -5.43 0.32 4.60
CA PHE A 56 -4.21 -0.29 5.14
C PHE A 56 -4.55 -1.12 6.36
N ILE A 57 -3.99 -2.33 6.43
CA ILE A 57 -4.13 -3.26 7.55
C ILE A 57 -2.76 -3.36 8.22
N TYR A 58 -2.76 -3.26 9.54
CA TYR A 58 -1.55 -3.22 10.36
C TYR A 58 -1.43 -4.48 11.21
N ASP A 59 -0.21 -4.92 11.47
CA ASP A 59 0.06 -5.91 12.51
C ASP A 59 0.17 -5.25 13.89
N ASN A 60 0.35 -6.08 14.93
CA ASN A 60 0.47 -5.64 16.32
C ASN A 60 1.70 -4.76 16.61
N SER A 61 2.67 -4.70 15.69
CA SER A 61 3.84 -3.83 15.76
C SER A 61 3.64 -2.49 15.03
N GLY A 62 2.47 -2.27 14.43
CA GLY A 62 2.14 -1.07 13.67
C GLY A 62 2.72 -1.06 12.25
N VAL A 63 3.20 -2.22 11.76
CA VAL A 63 3.67 -2.38 10.38
C VAL A 63 2.48 -2.68 9.48
N ILE A 64 2.42 -2.02 8.32
CA ILE A 64 1.39 -2.30 7.31
C ILE A 64 1.68 -3.68 6.70
N ILE A 65 0.74 -4.60 6.83
CA ILE A 65 0.86 -5.96 6.28
C ILE A 65 0.08 -6.13 4.98
N LYS A 66 -0.96 -5.32 4.77
CA LYS A 66 -1.76 -5.31 3.54
C LYS A 66 -2.17 -3.90 3.16
N MET A 67 -2.17 -3.62 1.86
CA MET A 67 -2.64 -2.36 1.28
C MET A 67 -3.62 -2.65 0.15
N TYR A 68 -4.71 -1.91 0.12
CA TYR A 68 -5.68 -1.94 -0.97
C TYR A 68 -5.85 -0.53 -1.51
N GLN A 69 -5.93 -0.40 -2.83
CA GLN A 69 -6.46 0.77 -3.49
C GLN A 69 -7.69 0.39 -4.29
N TYR A 70 -8.63 1.31 -4.40
CA TYR A 70 -9.93 1.07 -5.00
C TYR A 70 -10.20 2.05 -6.13
N TYR A 71 -10.81 1.53 -7.19
CA TYR A 71 -11.46 2.34 -8.21
C TYR A 71 -12.67 3.06 -7.62
N SER A 72 -13.14 4.11 -8.30
CA SER A 72 -14.32 4.88 -7.87
C SER A 72 -15.62 4.06 -7.77
N ASN A 73 -15.68 2.91 -8.46
CA ASN A 73 -16.79 1.96 -8.40
C ASN A 73 -16.66 0.93 -7.27
N GLY A 74 -15.69 1.10 -6.36
CA GLY A 74 -15.45 0.22 -5.21
C GLY A 74 -14.70 -1.08 -5.54
N LYS A 75 -14.38 -1.36 -6.81
CA LYS A 75 -13.56 -2.53 -7.16
C LYS A 75 -12.09 -2.29 -6.78
N ILE A 76 -11.40 -3.35 -6.38
CA ILE A 76 -9.96 -3.30 -6.10
C ILE A 76 -9.20 -2.91 -7.37
N GLN A 77 -8.44 -1.84 -7.28
CA GLN A 77 -7.49 -1.38 -8.29
C GLN A 77 -6.11 -2.00 -8.07
N SER A 78 -5.67 -2.08 -6.82
CA SER A 78 -4.42 -2.76 -6.48
C SER A 78 -4.48 -3.38 -5.10
N TYR A 79 -3.68 -4.43 -4.93
CA TYR A 79 -3.50 -5.12 -3.67
C TYR A 79 -2.02 -5.40 -3.45
N SER A 80 -1.52 -5.09 -2.28
CA SER A 80 -0.15 -5.37 -1.86
C SER A 80 -0.13 -6.08 -0.52
N TYR A 81 0.76 -7.05 -0.36
CA TYR A 81 1.01 -7.72 0.92
C TYR A 81 2.49 -7.74 1.25
N LEU A 82 2.80 -7.57 2.53
CA LEU A 82 4.17 -7.46 3.00
C LEU A 82 4.85 -8.83 2.92
N ILE A 83 6.00 -8.87 2.26
CA ILE A 83 6.85 -10.07 2.18
C ILE A 83 8.10 -9.95 3.05
N LYS A 84 8.59 -8.72 3.27
CA LYS A 84 9.73 -8.47 4.16
C LYS A 84 9.57 -7.13 4.88
N LYS A 85 9.66 -7.18 6.21
CA LYS A 85 9.62 -5.98 7.05
C LYS A 85 10.80 -5.03 6.74
N PRO A 86 10.61 -3.71 6.89
CA PRO A 86 9.37 -3.05 7.29
C PRO A 86 8.44 -2.69 6.12
N ASN A 87 8.94 -2.74 4.89
CA ASN A 87 8.32 -2.02 3.78
C ASN A 87 8.37 -2.71 2.41
N HIS A 88 8.75 -3.99 2.31
CA HIS A 88 8.88 -4.68 1.02
C HIS A 88 7.66 -5.55 0.75
N TYR A 89 6.96 -5.28 -0.35
CA TYR A 89 5.66 -5.87 -0.70
C TYR A 89 5.69 -6.52 -2.08
N VAL A 90 4.90 -7.57 -2.25
CA VAL A 90 4.40 -8.01 -3.56
C VAL A 90 3.11 -7.27 -3.85
N THR A 91 2.94 -6.80 -5.08
CA THR A 91 1.81 -6.01 -5.52
C THR A 91 1.20 -6.58 -6.79
N LYS A 92 -0.14 -6.60 -6.84
CA LYS A 92 -0.93 -6.82 -8.05
C LYS A 92 -1.78 -5.59 -8.32
N ILE A 93 -1.77 -5.13 -9.57
CA ILE A 93 -2.62 -4.06 -10.07
C ILE A 93 -3.57 -4.69 -11.08
N TYR A 94 -4.83 -4.30 -11.03
CA TYR A 94 -5.88 -4.80 -11.90
C TYR A 94 -6.32 -3.73 -12.88
N HIS A 95 -6.79 -4.16 -14.04
CA HIS A 95 -7.62 -3.39 -14.94
C HIS A 95 -9.05 -3.29 -14.38
N LYS A 96 -9.86 -2.34 -14.89
CA LYS A 96 -11.26 -2.20 -14.47
C LYS A 96 -12.13 -3.44 -14.76
N ASN A 97 -11.71 -4.27 -15.73
CA ASN A 97 -12.33 -5.55 -16.07
C ASN A 97 -11.90 -6.70 -15.12
N LYS A 98 -11.14 -6.40 -14.06
CA LYS A 98 -10.59 -7.34 -13.06
C LYS A 98 -9.45 -8.23 -13.53
N GLN A 99 -9.01 -8.12 -14.78
CA GLN A 99 -7.80 -8.80 -15.20
C GLN A 99 -6.57 -8.12 -14.59
N ILE A 100 -5.49 -8.87 -14.41
CA ILE A 100 -4.23 -8.30 -13.92
C ILE A 100 -3.71 -7.34 -14.98
N ALA A 101 -3.34 -6.13 -14.55
CA ALA A 101 -2.68 -5.12 -15.38
C ALA A 101 -1.17 -5.17 -15.22
N SER A 102 -0.71 -5.39 -14.00
CA SER A 102 0.71 -5.62 -13.72
C SER A 102 0.91 -6.26 -12.37
N GLU A 103 2.03 -6.94 -12.18
CA GLU A 103 2.44 -7.47 -10.89
C GLU A 103 3.96 -7.45 -10.73
N GLY A 104 4.41 -7.36 -9.49
CA GLY A 104 5.83 -7.31 -9.14
C GLY A 104 6.02 -6.89 -7.69
N GLU A 105 7.23 -6.48 -7.34
CA GLU A 105 7.61 -6.10 -5.98
C GLU A 105 7.93 -4.61 -5.83
N GLY A 106 7.84 -4.09 -4.62
CA GLY A 106 8.17 -2.70 -4.35
C GLY A 106 8.23 -2.37 -2.88
N ASP A 107 8.90 -1.27 -2.58
CA ASP A 107 9.07 -0.77 -1.24
C ASP A 107 8.12 0.43 -1.01
N TYR A 108 7.34 0.39 0.09
CA TYR A 108 6.42 1.47 0.49
C TYR A 108 6.95 2.27 1.68
N PHE A 109 7.35 3.50 1.42
CA PHE A 109 7.83 4.45 2.42
C PHE A 109 6.66 5.27 2.96
N LYS A 110 6.06 4.78 4.05
CA LYS A 110 4.86 5.38 4.68
C LYS A 110 5.00 6.87 4.96
N ASP A 111 6.14 7.30 5.51
CA ASP A 111 6.37 8.71 5.89
C ASP A 111 6.43 9.66 4.69
N LYS A 112 6.81 9.12 3.52
CA LYS A 112 6.85 9.83 2.24
C LYS A 112 5.57 9.62 1.43
N ASN A 113 4.67 8.73 1.86
CA ASN A 113 3.56 8.20 1.07
C ASN A 113 4.00 7.79 -0.36
N LEU A 114 5.12 7.07 -0.44
CA LEU A 114 5.83 6.79 -1.69
C LEU A 114 5.99 5.28 -1.88
N TYR A 115 5.53 4.76 -3.03
CA TYR A 115 5.77 3.39 -3.46
C TYR A 115 6.78 3.40 -4.61
N LEU A 116 7.86 2.63 -4.46
CA LEU A 116 8.92 2.48 -5.46
C LEU A 116 9.06 1.01 -5.85
N ARG A 117 8.99 0.72 -7.14
CA ARG A 117 9.12 -0.62 -7.69
C ARG A 117 10.55 -1.10 -7.64
N ARG A 118 10.70 -2.41 -7.46
CA ARG A 118 11.97 -3.10 -7.52
C ARG A 118 11.81 -4.49 -8.11
N GLY A 119 12.91 -5.04 -8.61
CA GLY A 119 12.92 -6.36 -9.23
C GLY A 119 12.02 -6.42 -10.46
N THR A 120 11.64 -7.63 -10.83
CA THR A 120 10.86 -7.89 -12.04
C THR A 120 9.41 -7.46 -11.87
N TRP A 121 8.91 -6.73 -12.87
CA TRP A 121 7.51 -6.39 -13.06
C TRP A 121 7.02 -6.87 -14.41
N ILE A 122 5.88 -7.55 -14.42
CA ILE A 122 5.22 -8.03 -15.64
C ILE A 122 4.00 -7.15 -15.88
N PHE A 123 3.80 -6.72 -17.12
CA PHE A 123 2.68 -5.88 -17.54
C PHE A 123 1.85 -6.60 -18.59
N TYR A 124 0.54 -6.55 -18.40
CA TYR A 124 -0.45 -7.32 -19.15
C TYR A 124 -1.46 -6.39 -19.81
N ASN A 125 -1.88 -6.75 -21.01
CA ASN A 125 -2.96 -6.04 -21.71
C ASN A 125 -4.33 -6.36 -21.07
N ASN A 126 -5.39 -5.77 -21.60
CA ASN A 126 -6.77 -5.98 -21.11
C ASN A 126 -7.33 -7.40 -21.35
N THR A 127 -6.56 -8.29 -22.00
CA THR A 127 -6.90 -9.72 -22.19
C THR A 127 -6.00 -10.66 -21.37
N GLY A 128 -5.11 -10.12 -20.53
CA GLY A 128 -4.25 -10.88 -19.64
C GLY A 128 -2.99 -11.42 -20.31
N VAL A 129 -2.67 -10.94 -21.51
CA VAL A 129 -1.45 -11.33 -22.24
C VAL A 129 -0.32 -10.37 -21.86
N PRO A 130 0.85 -10.87 -21.43
CA PRO A 130 1.99 -10.03 -21.10
C PRO A 130 2.51 -9.34 -22.37
N TYR A 131 2.70 -8.01 -22.30
CA TYR A 131 3.24 -7.22 -23.41
C TYR A 131 4.60 -6.59 -23.09
N SER A 132 4.97 -6.51 -21.80
CA SER A 132 6.30 -6.08 -21.40
C SER A 132 6.71 -6.60 -20.03
N ILE A 133 8.01 -6.78 -19.83
CA ILE A 133 8.64 -7.05 -18.54
C ILE A 133 9.71 -5.97 -18.30
N TYR A 134 9.77 -5.45 -17.09
CA TYR A 134 10.80 -4.51 -16.68
C TYR A 134 11.47 -4.97 -15.39
N THR A 135 12.76 -4.76 -15.26
CA THR A 135 13.47 -4.85 -13.97
C THR A 135 13.66 -3.45 -13.42
N PHE A 136 13.13 -3.21 -12.22
CA PHE A 136 13.26 -1.93 -11.53
C PHE A 136 14.29 -1.97 -10.40
N GLY A 137 14.94 -0.83 -10.17
CA GLY A 137 15.67 -0.50 -8.95
C GLY A 137 15.25 0.87 -8.43
N HIS A 138 15.62 1.22 -7.20
CA HIS A 138 15.36 2.55 -6.65
C HIS A 138 16.39 2.99 -5.60
N ASP A 139 16.53 4.30 -5.42
CA ASP A 139 17.38 4.95 -4.42
C ASP A 139 16.57 5.52 -3.23
N GLU A 140 15.36 4.99 -2.99
CA GLU A 140 14.38 5.47 -2.00
C GLU A 140 13.80 6.87 -2.28
N LYS A 141 14.07 7.41 -3.48
CA LYS A 141 13.53 8.68 -3.97
C LYS A 141 12.98 8.55 -5.39
N ASN A 142 13.71 7.86 -6.26
CA ASN A 142 13.48 7.69 -7.68
C ASN A 142 13.46 6.21 -8.05
N GLU A 143 12.65 5.87 -9.05
CA GLU A 143 12.65 4.56 -9.70
C GLU A 143 13.57 4.59 -10.93
N TYR A 144 14.25 3.48 -11.19
CA TYR A 144 15.13 3.30 -12.35
C TYR A 144 14.79 2.00 -13.06
N ILE A 145 14.87 2.00 -14.40
CA ILE A 145 14.78 0.80 -15.23
C ILE A 145 16.20 0.26 -15.45
N GLN A 146 16.39 -1.01 -15.13
CA GLN A 146 17.63 -1.76 -15.37
C GLN A 146 17.53 -2.61 -16.62
N ASP A 147 16.39 -3.29 -16.81
CA ASP A 147 16.13 -4.13 -17.98
C ASP A 147 14.71 -3.91 -18.51
N GLU A 148 14.52 -4.13 -19.80
CA GLU A 148 13.25 -4.07 -20.50
C GLU A 148 13.15 -5.18 -21.54
N VAL A 149 12.02 -5.88 -21.55
CA VAL A 149 11.61 -6.81 -22.60
C VAL A 149 10.23 -6.40 -23.10
N ILE A 150 10.08 -6.24 -24.42
CA ILE A 150 8.78 -5.93 -25.06
C ILE A 150 8.40 -7.08 -26.00
N PHE A 151 7.13 -7.48 -25.92
CA PHE A 151 6.56 -8.55 -26.73
C PHE A 151 5.62 -8.00 -27.81
N ASP A 152 5.73 -8.54 -29.02
CA ASP A 152 4.65 -8.50 -30.00
C ASP A 152 3.65 -9.60 -29.63
N THR A 153 2.56 -9.18 -28.98
CA THR A 153 1.53 -10.09 -28.46
C THR A 153 0.73 -10.81 -29.55
N VAL A 154 0.77 -10.34 -30.80
CA VAL A 154 0.08 -10.99 -31.93
C VAL A 154 0.97 -12.05 -32.56
N LYS A 155 2.26 -11.75 -32.73
CA LYS A 155 3.24 -12.67 -33.34
C LYS A 155 3.94 -13.57 -32.33
N ASN A 156 3.61 -13.44 -31.05
CA ASN A 156 4.19 -14.19 -29.92
C ASN A 156 5.73 -14.19 -29.95
N LYS A 157 6.33 -13.01 -30.12
CA LYS A 157 7.79 -12.85 -30.21
C LYS A 157 8.28 -11.65 -29.41
N ILE A 158 9.53 -11.70 -28.97
CA ILE A 158 10.23 -10.55 -28.39
C ILE A 158 10.59 -9.59 -29.53
N ILE A 159 10.29 -8.30 -29.35
CA ILE A 159 10.63 -7.24 -30.31
C ILE A 159 11.66 -6.26 -29.76
N LYS A 160 11.86 -6.24 -28.44
CA LYS A 160 12.92 -5.48 -27.79
C LYS A 160 13.38 -6.23 -26.56
N GLU A 161 14.69 -6.29 -26.40
CA GLU A 161 15.35 -6.69 -25.17
C GLU A 161 16.50 -5.70 -24.97
N ALA A 162 16.51 -5.02 -23.82
CA ALA A 162 17.47 -3.99 -23.53
C ALA A 162 17.89 -4.07 -22.06
N ARG A 163 19.19 -3.96 -21.82
CA ARG A 163 19.80 -3.76 -20.51
C ARG A 163 20.45 -2.39 -20.48
N TYR A 164 20.18 -1.64 -19.42
CA TYR A 164 20.63 -0.27 -19.25
C TYR A 164 21.76 -0.19 -18.22
N ASP A 165 22.93 0.26 -18.67
CA ASP A 165 24.07 0.55 -17.81
C ASP A 165 24.72 1.89 -18.24
N PRO A 166 24.52 2.98 -17.49
CA PRO A 166 23.80 3.03 -16.21
C PRO A 166 22.28 2.85 -16.37
N ALA A 167 21.62 2.49 -15.27
CA ALA A 167 20.16 2.36 -15.22
C ALA A 167 19.47 3.70 -15.58
N VAL A 168 18.34 3.61 -16.29
CA VAL A 168 17.61 4.80 -16.79
C VAL A 168 16.58 5.27 -15.76
N LEU A 169 16.58 6.56 -15.44
CA LEU A 169 15.57 7.16 -14.57
C LEU A 169 14.17 6.96 -15.15
N TYR A 170 13.28 6.32 -14.39
CA TYR A 170 11.88 6.18 -14.76
C TYR A 170 11.14 7.50 -14.48
N LYS A 171 10.76 8.20 -15.55
CA LYS A 171 9.94 9.42 -15.45
C LYS A 171 8.46 9.04 -15.55
N LYS A 172 7.69 9.38 -14.51
CA LYS A 172 6.22 9.25 -14.49
C LYS A 172 5.55 10.36 -15.28
#